data_AF-A0A225ULE7-F1
#
_entry.id   AF-A0A225ULE7-F1
#
_cell.length_a   1.000
_cell.length_b   1.000
_cell.length_c   1.000
_cell.angle_alpha   90.00
_cell.angle_beta   90.00
_cell.angle_gamma   90.00
#
_symmetry.space_group_name_H-M   'P 1'
#
loop_
_entity.id
_entity.type
_entity.pdbx_description
1 polymer ?
#
loop_
_entity_poly.entity_id
_entity_poly.type
_entity_poly.pdbx_seq_one_letter_code
_entity_poly.pdbx_strand_id
1 'polypeptide(L)'
;MVNAQDMEVEGITSFPSTTTTYRFSIQLKNDKISIWMEDRTSKKQWYKGNIAKCDYVTSANTITDASASDYVKCFHDALTCTLDGSSDGHRQLRFLPGNSLRLEFVMNVHIMHSTLVAIYTFDLEPVSVERIDVLESKLRD
;
A
#
# COMPACT_ATOMS: atom_id res chain seq x y z
N MET A 1 18.84 -3.79 17.86
CA MET A 1 17.63 -3.47 17.08
C MET A 1 18.12 -3.01 15.73
N VAL A 2 17.84 -3.76 14.68
CA VAL A 2 18.18 -3.33 13.31
C VAL A 2 17.19 -2.23 12.98
N ASN A 3 17.65 -0.99 12.86
CA ASN A 3 16.81 0.08 12.30
C ASN A 3 16.28 -0.42 10.96
N ALA A 4 14.96 -0.39 10.75
CA ALA A 4 14.46 -0.64 9.41
C ALA A 4 15.10 0.39 8.48
N GLN A 5 15.76 -0.12 7.44
CA GLN A 5 16.38 0.72 6.45
C GLN A 5 15.27 1.46 5.72
N ASP A 6 15.38 2.80 5.65
CA ASP A 6 14.48 3.60 4.84
C ASP A 6 14.40 2.99 3.44
N MET A 7 13.19 2.87 2.91
CA MET A 7 12.96 2.29 1.59
C MET A 7 11.83 2.99 0.86
N GLU A 8 11.89 2.93 -0.46
CA GLU A 8 10.84 3.39 -1.35
C GLU A 8 10.70 2.39 -2.48
N VAL A 9 9.45 2.04 -2.77
CA VAL A 9 9.10 1.16 -3.88
C VAL A 9 8.00 1.83 -4.69
N GLU A 10 8.14 1.79 -6.00
CA GLU A 10 7.25 2.46 -6.94
C GLU A 10 6.82 1.50 -8.04
N GLY A 11 5.70 1.81 -8.69
CA GLY A 11 5.30 1.03 -9.85
C GLY A 11 3.99 1.48 -10.47
N ILE A 12 3.52 0.65 -11.39
CA ILE A 12 2.22 0.77 -12.02
C ILE A 12 1.43 -0.48 -11.71
N THR A 13 0.18 -0.32 -11.33
CA THR A 13 -0.72 -1.41 -10.99
C THR A 13 -2.08 -1.24 -11.66
N SER A 14 -2.82 -2.34 -11.78
CA SER A 14 -4.22 -2.38 -12.19
C SER A 14 -5.03 -3.13 -11.14
N PHE A 15 -6.30 -2.78 -10.95
CA PHE A 15 -7.17 -3.47 -9.99
C PHE A 15 -8.30 -4.19 -10.73
N PRO A 16 -8.76 -5.36 -10.22
CA PRO A 16 -9.85 -6.11 -10.84
C PRO A 16 -11.15 -5.29 -11.03
N SER A 17 -11.40 -4.32 -10.14
CA SER A 17 -12.59 -3.46 -10.14
C SER A 17 -12.50 -2.27 -11.09
N THR A 18 -11.38 -2.08 -11.80
CA THR A 18 -11.10 -0.86 -12.57
C THR A 18 -10.57 -1.16 -13.96
N THR A 19 -10.86 -0.30 -14.93
CA THR A 19 -10.31 -0.36 -16.29
C THR A 19 -9.08 0.52 -16.50
N THR A 20 -8.78 1.40 -15.55
CA THR A 20 -7.60 2.28 -15.57
C THR A 20 -6.39 1.61 -14.89
N THR A 21 -5.23 2.22 -15.04
CA THR A 21 -4.02 1.84 -14.30
C THR A 21 -3.62 2.95 -13.35
N TYR A 22 -2.96 2.60 -12.28
CA TYR A 22 -2.55 3.50 -11.21
C TYR A 22 -1.04 3.52 -11.08
N ARG A 23 -0.45 4.69 -10.85
CA ARG A 23 0.90 4.78 -10.31
C ARG A 23 0.82 4.71 -8.80
N PHE A 24 1.82 4.10 -8.18
CA PHE A 24 1.92 4.07 -6.72
C PHE A 24 3.35 4.29 -6.26
N SER A 25 3.49 4.78 -5.03
CA SER A 25 4.72 4.76 -4.24
C SER A 25 4.37 4.32 -2.83
N ILE A 26 5.18 3.42 -2.27
CA ILE A 26 5.14 3.03 -0.85
C ILE A 26 6.51 3.37 -0.26
N GLN A 27 6.51 4.28 0.73
CA GLN A 27 7.71 4.70 1.43
C GLN A 27 7.70 4.15 2.85
N LEU A 28 8.85 3.67 3.33
CA LEU A 28 9.11 3.38 4.74
C LEU A 28 10.15 4.39 5.22
N LYS A 29 9.78 5.20 6.21
CA LYS A 29 10.70 6.10 6.90
C LYS A 29 10.45 6.03 8.39
N ASN A 30 11.49 5.86 9.20
CA ASN A 30 11.38 5.77 10.66
C ASN A 30 10.32 4.73 11.12
N ASP A 31 10.35 3.52 10.54
CA ASP A 31 9.37 2.44 10.80
C ASP A 31 7.90 2.77 10.49
N LYS A 32 7.65 3.83 9.72
CA LYS A 32 6.30 4.25 9.31
C LYS A 32 6.13 4.21 7.81
N ILE A 33 5.01 3.67 7.38
CA ILE A 33 4.66 3.55 5.97
C ILE A 33 3.91 4.80 5.51
N SER A 34 4.20 5.25 4.30
CA SER A 34 3.37 6.19 3.54
C SER A 34 3.02 5.58 2.20
N ILE A 35 1.78 5.74 1.76
CA ILE A 35 1.26 5.21 0.50
C ILE A 35 0.71 6.38 -0.32
N TRP A 36 1.17 6.49 -1.55
CA TRP A 36 0.65 7.41 -2.56
C TRP A 36 0.11 6.63 -3.76
N MET A 37 -0.96 7.12 -4.36
CA MET A 37 -1.55 6.53 -5.56
C MET A 37 -2.12 7.59 -6.50
N GLU A 38 -1.93 7.41 -7.81
CA GLU A 38 -2.48 8.27 -8.86
C GLU A 38 -3.22 7.44 -9.91
N ASP A 39 -4.46 7.83 -10.23
CA ASP A 39 -5.15 7.33 -11.42
C ASP A 39 -4.53 7.95 -12.67
N ARG A 40 -3.97 7.12 -13.56
CA ARG A 40 -3.25 7.61 -14.74
C ARG A 40 -4.15 8.26 -15.78
N THR A 41 -5.46 7.98 -15.75
CA THR A 41 -6.47 8.55 -16.65
C THR A 41 -6.99 9.87 -16.10
N SER A 42 -7.55 9.88 -14.88
CA SER A 42 -8.17 11.08 -14.31
C SER A 42 -7.19 12.05 -13.65
N LYS A 43 -5.94 11.61 -13.40
CA LYS A 43 -4.89 12.36 -12.65
C LYS A 43 -5.24 12.67 -11.21
N LYS A 44 -6.33 12.10 -10.67
CA LYS A 44 -6.64 12.19 -9.25
C LYS A 44 -5.57 11.43 -8.46
N GLN A 45 -5.18 12.02 -7.33
CA GLN A 45 -4.17 11.49 -6.45
C GLN A 45 -4.72 11.29 -5.04
N TRP A 46 -4.19 10.28 -4.35
CA TRP A 46 -4.53 9.93 -2.99
C TRP A 46 -3.28 9.64 -2.17
N TYR A 47 -3.31 9.99 -0.90
CA TYR A 47 -2.16 9.82 -0.02
C TYR A 47 -2.60 9.45 1.40
N LYS A 48 -1.82 8.58 2.04
CA LYS A 48 -1.83 8.36 3.48
C LYS A 48 -0.39 8.24 3.97
N GLY A 49 0.02 9.08 4.91
CA GLY A 49 1.39 9.12 5.42
C GLY A 49 1.50 8.71 6.88
N ASN A 50 2.74 8.46 7.31
CA ASN A 50 3.13 8.25 8.71
C ASN A 50 2.36 7.14 9.45
N ILE A 51 2.01 6.06 8.76
CA ILE A 51 1.24 4.93 9.28
C ILE A 51 2.18 4.03 10.09
N ALA A 52 1.96 3.91 11.40
CA ALA A 52 2.78 3.04 12.24
C ALA A 52 2.37 1.56 12.06
N LYS A 53 3.30 0.64 12.33
CA LYS A 53 3.04 -0.80 12.23
C LYS A 53 1.78 -1.26 12.99
N CYS A 54 1.56 -0.72 14.19
CA CYS A 54 0.38 -1.03 15.01
C CYS A 54 -0.96 -0.56 14.40
N ASP A 55 -0.93 0.34 13.41
CA ASP A 55 -2.14 0.88 12.78
C ASP A 55 -2.66 -0.04 11.67
N TYR A 56 -1.81 -0.91 11.10
CA TYR A 56 -2.19 -1.86 10.05
C TYR A 56 -1.96 -3.32 10.43
N VAL A 57 -1.17 -3.61 11.47
CA VAL A 57 -0.96 -4.96 12.00
C VAL A 57 -1.78 -5.15 13.28
N THR A 58 -2.63 -6.17 13.24
CA THR A 58 -3.48 -6.64 14.34
C THR A 58 -3.12 -8.07 14.68
N SER A 59 -3.65 -8.60 15.79
CA SER A 59 -3.46 -10.01 16.13
C SER A 59 -4.03 -10.98 15.08
N ALA A 60 -4.97 -10.54 14.24
CA ALA A 60 -5.61 -11.38 13.23
C ALA A 60 -4.82 -11.46 11.90
N ASN A 61 -4.00 -10.46 11.59
CA ASN A 61 -3.23 -10.40 10.34
C ASN A 61 -1.72 -10.43 10.58
N THR A 62 -1.24 -10.42 11.83
CA THR A 62 0.19 -10.43 12.13
C THR A 62 0.90 -11.65 11.55
N ILE A 63 2.10 -11.41 11.02
CA ILE A 63 3.03 -12.45 10.59
C ILE A 63 4.19 -12.41 11.58
N THR A 64 4.46 -13.55 12.23
CA THR A 64 5.51 -13.65 13.24
C THR A 64 6.86 -13.22 12.67
N ASP A 65 7.60 -12.43 13.43
CA ASP A 65 8.93 -11.88 13.08
C ASP A 65 8.99 -10.96 11.84
N ALA A 66 7.86 -10.66 11.19
CA ALA A 66 7.83 -9.75 10.04
C ALA A 66 8.13 -8.31 10.46
N SER A 67 9.14 -7.70 9.84
CA SER A 67 9.48 -6.28 10.02
C SER A 67 8.57 -5.37 9.19
N ALA A 68 8.57 -4.05 9.44
CA ALA A 68 7.85 -3.10 8.61
C ALA A 68 8.31 -3.16 7.13
N SER A 69 9.60 -3.39 6.91
CA SER A 69 10.19 -3.62 5.58
C SER A 69 9.65 -4.85 4.87
N ASP A 70 9.38 -5.95 5.59
CA ASP A 70 8.82 -7.15 4.98
C ASP A 70 7.39 -6.91 4.51
N TYR A 71 6.60 -6.17 5.29
CA TYR A 71 5.26 -5.76 4.87
C TYR A 71 5.28 -4.87 3.62
N VAL A 72 6.20 -3.92 3.52
CA VAL A 72 6.32 -3.07 2.32
C VAL A 72 6.62 -3.91 1.08
N LYS A 73 7.52 -4.89 1.18
CA LYS A 73 7.81 -5.83 0.07
C LYS A 73 6.56 -6.64 -0.29
N CYS A 74 5.85 -7.19 0.69
CA CYS A 74 4.60 -7.92 0.42
C CYS A 74 3.56 -7.04 -0.29
N PHE A 75 3.36 -5.80 0.16
CA PHE A 75 2.43 -4.87 -0.49
C PHE A 75 2.86 -4.54 -1.91
N HIS A 76 4.15 -4.30 -2.14
CA HIS A 76 4.68 -4.10 -3.49
C HIS A 76 4.45 -5.30 -4.39
N ASP A 77 4.73 -6.51 -3.91
CA ASP A 77 4.55 -7.74 -4.67
C ASP A 77 3.07 -7.96 -5.01
N ALA A 78 2.16 -7.69 -4.07
CA ALA A 78 0.73 -7.72 -4.34
C ALA A 78 0.26 -6.63 -5.32
N LEU A 79 0.92 -5.47 -5.38
CA LEU A 79 0.64 -4.43 -6.37
C LEU A 79 1.17 -4.76 -7.77
N THR A 80 2.23 -5.57 -7.86
CA THR A 80 2.92 -5.87 -9.12
C THR A 80 2.60 -7.24 -9.69
N CYS A 81 1.99 -8.14 -8.90
CA CYS A 81 1.58 -9.46 -9.38
C CYS A 81 0.48 -9.41 -10.44
N THR A 82 0.38 -10.49 -11.21
CA THR A 82 -0.69 -10.73 -12.17
C THR A 82 -2.04 -10.89 -11.47
N LEU A 83 -3.11 -10.47 -12.16
CA LEU A 83 -4.49 -10.58 -11.65
C LEU A 83 -5.12 -11.96 -11.90
N ASP A 84 -4.32 -12.95 -12.31
CA ASP A 84 -4.79 -14.31 -12.66
C ASP A 84 -5.06 -15.19 -11.43
N GLY A 85 -4.85 -14.67 -10.22
CA GLY A 85 -5.09 -15.38 -8.96
C GLY A 85 -4.03 -16.43 -8.64
N SER A 86 -2.92 -16.46 -9.39
CA SER A 86 -1.82 -17.40 -9.16
C SER A 86 -0.91 -17.02 -7.99
N SER A 87 -0.93 -15.75 -7.58
CA SER A 87 -0.11 -15.24 -6.48
C SER A 87 -0.83 -15.25 -5.14
N ASP A 88 -0.06 -15.44 -4.07
CA ASP A 88 -0.56 -15.39 -2.69
C ASP A 88 -0.97 -13.99 -2.22
N GLY A 89 -0.57 -12.95 -2.95
CA GLY A 89 -0.97 -11.58 -2.71
C GLY A 89 -2.08 -11.13 -3.66
N HIS A 90 -3.13 -10.54 -3.11
CA HIS A 90 -4.20 -9.89 -3.87
C HIS A 90 -4.38 -8.45 -3.44
N ARG A 91 -4.89 -7.64 -4.37
CA ARG A 91 -5.16 -6.22 -4.17
C ARG A 91 -6.57 -5.87 -4.62
N GLN A 92 -7.24 -5.02 -3.85
CA GLN A 92 -8.55 -4.47 -4.21
C GLN A 92 -8.57 -2.98 -3.97
N LEU A 93 -9.38 -2.30 -4.78
CA LEU A 93 -9.59 -0.86 -4.70
C LEU A 93 -11.08 -0.57 -4.62
N ARG A 94 -11.48 0.26 -3.65
CA ARG A 94 -12.85 0.74 -3.49
C ARG A 94 -12.85 2.25 -3.29
N PHE A 95 -13.74 2.94 -3.99
CA PHE A 95 -13.97 4.37 -3.77
C PHE A 95 -14.93 4.54 -2.59
N LEU A 96 -14.55 5.39 -1.64
CA LEU A 96 -15.36 5.71 -0.47
C LEU A 96 -16.11 7.05 -0.68
N PRO A 97 -17.17 7.32 0.10
CA PRO A 97 -17.77 8.66 0.17
C PRO A 97 -16.71 9.71 0.51
N GLY A 98 -16.84 10.92 -0.06
CA GLY A 98 -15.84 11.98 0.13
C GLY A 98 -14.63 11.92 -0.81
N ASN A 99 -14.67 11.05 -1.83
CA ASN A 99 -13.60 10.86 -2.81
C ASN A 99 -12.29 10.31 -2.18
N SER A 100 -12.37 9.66 -1.03
CA SER A 100 -11.27 8.88 -0.44
C SER A 100 -11.19 7.50 -1.10
N LEU A 101 -10.02 6.87 -1.01
CA LEU A 101 -9.69 5.64 -1.70
C LEU A 101 -9.29 4.56 -0.70
N ARG A 102 -10.04 3.46 -0.65
CA ARG A 102 -9.69 2.29 0.16
C ARG A 102 -8.88 1.31 -0.66
N LEU A 103 -7.62 1.14 -0.28
CA LEU A 103 -6.71 0.10 -0.76
C LEU A 103 -6.75 -1.07 0.22
N GLU A 104 -7.01 -2.27 -0.29
CA GLU A 104 -7.07 -3.49 0.50
C GLU A 104 -6.09 -4.51 -0.06
N PHE A 105 -5.30 -5.10 0.81
CA PHE A 105 -4.40 -6.20 0.53
C PHE A 105 -4.90 -7.45 1.22
N VAL A 106 -4.96 -8.55 0.48
CA VAL A 106 -5.28 -9.87 1.02
C VAL A 106 -4.10 -10.78 0.74
N MET A 107 -3.46 -11.26 1.79
CA MET A 107 -2.27 -12.11 1.73
C MET A 107 -2.61 -13.50 2.25
N ASN A 108 -2.38 -14.52 1.43
CA ASN A 108 -2.49 -15.91 1.81
C ASN A 108 -1.13 -16.38 2.34
N VAL A 109 -1.06 -16.67 3.64
CA VAL A 109 0.17 -17.15 4.28
C VAL A 109 -0.01 -18.63 4.61
N HIS A 110 0.78 -19.48 3.98
CA HIS A 110 0.73 -20.93 4.21
C HIS A 110 1.53 -21.32 5.46
N ILE A 111 0.85 -21.89 6.44
CA ILE A 111 1.43 -22.37 7.70
C ILE A 111 1.11 -23.87 7.81
N MET A 112 2.13 -24.70 7.57
CA MET A 112 2.01 -26.16 7.54
C MET A 112 0.94 -26.62 6.53
N HIS A 113 -0.22 -27.07 7.01
CA HIS A 113 -1.34 -27.56 6.21
C HIS A 113 -2.54 -26.60 6.21
N SER A 114 -2.34 -25.36 6.61
CA SER A 114 -3.40 -24.34 6.72
C SER A 114 -2.97 -23.05 6.03
N THR A 115 -3.96 -22.24 5.65
CA THR A 115 -3.74 -20.92 5.07
C THR A 115 -4.30 -19.88 6.01
N LEU A 116 -3.44 -18.99 6.50
CA LEU A 116 -3.83 -17.77 7.18
C LEU A 116 -4.13 -16.70 6.13
N VAL A 117 -5.32 -16.13 6.18
CA VAL A 117 -5.71 -15.00 5.31
C VAL A 117 -5.51 -13.71 6.08
N ALA A 118 -4.44 -12.98 5.78
CA ALA A 118 -4.11 -11.71 6.40
C ALA A 118 -4.62 -10.55 5.54
N ILE A 119 -5.50 -9.71 6.11
CA ILE A 119 -6.10 -8.56 5.42
C ILE A 119 -5.53 -7.27 5.99
N TYR A 120 -5.11 -6.36 5.10
CA TYR A 120 -4.63 -5.03 5.44
C TYR A 120 -5.43 -3.99 4.67
N THR A 121 -5.90 -2.95 5.37
CA THR A 121 -6.77 -1.93 4.77
C THR A 121 -6.19 -0.54 5.02
N PHE A 122 -6.11 0.25 3.95
CA PHE A 122 -5.60 1.61 3.97
C PHE A 122 -6.61 2.55 3.32
N ASP A 123 -7.11 3.50 4.09
CA ASP A 123 -7.93 4.61 3.60
C ASP A 123 -7.05 5.81 3.26
N LEU A 124 -6.85 6.06 1.97
CA LEU A 124 -6.08 7.17 1.45
C LEU A 124 -7.00 8.36 1.17
N GLU A 125 -6.54 9.55 1.57
CA GLU A 125 -7.30 10.78 1.38
C GLU A 125 -6.94 11.44 0.05
N PRO A 126 -7.89 12.13 -0.61
CA PRO A 126 -7.59 12.83 -1.84
C PRO A 126 -6.55 13.93 -1.61
N VAL A 127 -5.55 14.00 -2.48
CA VAL A 127 -4.56 15.08 -2.48
C VAL A 127 -5.16 16.27 -3.24
N SER A 128 -5.33 17.40 -2.56
CA SER A 128 -5.69 18.66 -3.23
C SER A 128 -4.50 19.17 -4.05
N VAL A 129 -4.78 19.77 -5.21
CA VAL A 129 -3.77 20.32 -6.13
C VAL A 129 -2.84 21.33 -5.43
N GLU A 130 -3.34 22.05 -4.41
CA GLU A 130 -2.59 23.01 -3.61
C GLU A 130 -1.46 22.41 -2.73
N ARG A 131 -1.44 21.08 -2.51
CA ARG A 131 -0.38 20.41 -1.74
C ARG A 131 0.78 19.92 -2.59
N ILE A 132 0.66 19.95 -3.91
CA ILE A 132 1.72 19.48 -4.83
C ILE A 132 2.98 20.36 -4.66
N ASP A 133 2.82 21.69 -4.53
CA ASP A 133 3.94 22.61 -4.29
C ASP A 133 4.69 22.34 -2.96
N VAL A 134 4.00 21.78 -1.96
CA VAL A 134 4.58 21.46 -0.63
C VAL A 134 5.27 20.09 -0.63
N LEU A 135 4.80 19.14 -1.43
CA LEU A 135 5.44 17.84 -1.58
C LEU A 135 6.65 17.90 -2.51
N GLU A 136 6.60 18.72 -3.57
CA GLU A 136 7.73 18.91 -4.48
C GLU A 136 8.89 19.67 -3.81
N SER A 137 8.60 20.62 -2.90
CA SER A 137 9.63 21.32 -2.12
C SER A 137 10.33 20.42 -1.10
N LYS A 138 9.65 19.40 -0.55
CA LYS A 138 10.26 18.45 0.41
C LYS A 138 11.05 17.31 -0.24
N LEU A 139 10.97 17.17 -1.56
CA LEU A 139 11.75 16.18 -2.33
C LEU A 139 13.04 16.78 -2.90
N ARG A 140 13.22 18.11 -2.85
CA ARG A 140 14.38 18.81 -3.41
C ARG A 140 15.38 19.33 -2.36
N ASP A 141 15.10 19.15 -1.08
CA ASP A 141 16.01 19.45 0.03
C ASP A 141 16.66 18.17 0.59
#